data_AF-A0A3S0D2G1-F1
#
_entry.id   AF-A0A3S0D2G1-F1
#
_cell.length_a   1.000
_cell.length_b   1.000
_cell.length_c   1.000
_cell.angle_alpha   90.00
_cell.angle_beta   90.00
_cell.angle_gamma   90.00
#
_symmetry.space_group_name_H-M   'P 1'
#
loop_
_entity.id
_entity.type
_entity.pdbx_description
1 polymer ?
#
loop_
_entity_poly.entity_id
_entity_poly.type
_entity_poly.pdbx_seq_one_letter_code
_entity_poly.pdbx_strand_id
1 'polypeptide(L)'
;MALLQISEPGMSTAPHQHRLAVGIDLGTTNSLVATVRNGVPQCLQDENGKMLLPSVVRYLPDGTVDIGRSAQTAQAIDPRNTIVSVKRFMGRGLKDVAHVETMPYDFVDAEGMVRLRTVQGVKSPVEVSAEILKNLRERAENSLGGDLTGAVITVPAYFDDAQRQATKDAARVAGLNVLRLLNEPTAAAIAYGLENASEGIYAVYDLGGGTFDISILRLSRGVFEVVA
;
A
#
# COMPACT_ATOMS: atom_id res chain seq x y z
N MET A 1 -14.49 -10.10 24.56
CA MET A 1 -14.26 -9.01 23.58
C MET A 1 -14.47 -9.57 22.19
N ALA A 2 -15.48 -9.10 21.46
CA ALA A 2 -15.71 -9.54 20.09
C ALA A 2 -14.74 -8.79 19.18
N LEU A 3 -13.77 -9.51 18.62
CA LEU A 3 -12.95 -9.04 17.51
C LEU A 3 -13.89 -8.66 16.35
N LEU A 4 -13.59 -7.54 15.68
CA LEU A 4 -14.27 -7.13 14.45
C LEU A 4 -14.12 -8.24 13.40
N GLN A 5 -15.10 -9.12 13.34
CA GLN A 5 -15.24 -10.11 12.30
C GLN A 5 -15.79 -9.36 11.09
N ILE A 6 -14.92 -9.04 10.12
CA ILE A 6 -15.35 -8.45 8.86
C ILE A 6 -16.03 -9.56 8.06
N SER A 7 -17.33 -9.71 8.26
CA SER A 7 -18.20 -10.59 7.48
C SER A 7 -19.48 -9.83 7.14
N GLU A 8 -19.90 -9.90 5.88
CA GLU A 8 -21.17 -9.34 5.41
C GLU A 8 -22.37 -10.03 6.09
N PRO A 9 -23.46 -9.31 6.38
CA PRO A 9 -24.68 -9.91 6.93
C PRO A 9 -25.25 -10.96 5.97
N GLY A 10 -25.35 -12.22 6.42
CA GLY A 10 -26.05 -13.30 5.70
C GLY A 10 -25.18 -14.40 5.07
N MET A 11 -23.85 -14.29 5.13
CA MET A 11 -22.95 -15.33 4.61
C MET A 11 -22.38 -16.19 5.75
N SER A 12 -23.04 -17.32 6.05
CA SER A 12 -22.48 -18.36 6.93
C SER A 12 -21.33 -19.07 6.21
N THR A 13 -20.14 -19.11 6.82
CA THR A 13 -18.94 -19.72 6.23
C THR A 13 -18.79 -21.19 6.60
N ALA A 14 -18.41 -22.03 5.63
CA ALA A 14 -18.03 -23.41 5.88
C ALA A 14 -16.80 -23.48 6.83
N PRO A 15 -16.81 -24.35 7.85
CA PRO A 15 -15.88 -24.32 9.01
C PRO A 15 -14.40 -24.62 8.71
N HIS A 16 -14.00 -24.85 7.45
CA HIS A 16 -12.65 -25.29 7.09
C HIS A 16 -11.96 -24.45 5.99
N GLN A 17 -12.56 -23.35 5.54
CA GLN A 17 -11.89 -22.49 4.57
C GLN A 17 -11.04 -21.46 5.33
N HIS A 18 -9.73 -21.73 5.47
CA HIS A 18 -8.77 -20.77 6.01
C HIS A 18 -8.71 -19.56 5.06
N ARG A 19 -9.46 -18.50 5.37
CA ARG A 19 -9.40 -17.24 4.63
C ARG A 19 -8.13 -16.49 5.05
N LEU A 20 -7.07 -16.65 4.28
CA LEU A 20 -5.83 -15.90 4.48
C LEU A 20 -6.04 -14.47 3.97
N ALA A 21 -6.19 -13.52 4.89
CA ALA A 21 -6.28 -12.10 4.58
C ALA A 21 -5.11 -11.34 5.22
N VAL A 22 -4.70 -10.26 4.56
CA VAL A 22 -3.60 -9.40 5.01
C VAL A 22 -3.96 -7.93 4.98
N GLY A 23 -3.30 -7.14 5.82
CA GLY A 23 -3.23 -5.69 5.70
C GLY A 23 -1.94 -5.31 4.97
N ILE A 24 -2.03 -4.46 3.95
CA ILE A 24 -0.89 -3.92 3.23
C ILE A 24 -0.88 -2.41 3.44
N ASP A 25 0.23 -1.90 3.94
CA ASP A 25 0.53 -0.49 3.85
C ASP A 25 1.33 -0.23 2.58
N LEU A 26 0.71 0.44 1.60
CA LEU A 26 1.36 0.83 0.34
C LEU A 26 1.86 2.27 0.49
N GLY A 27 2.99 2.47 1.15
CA GLY A 27 3.53 3.80 1.42
C GLY A 27 4.34 4.39 0.27
N THR A 28 4.59 5.70 0.33
CA THR A 28 5.37 6.43 -0.69
C THR A 28 6.84 5.98 -0.72
N THR A 29 7.44 5.78 0.46
CA THR A 29 8.86 5.45 0.58
C THR A 29 9.08 4.00 0.98
N ASN A 30 8.25 3.47 1.87
CA ASN A 30 8.29 2.09 2.29
C ASN A 30 6.87 1.53 2.28
N SER A 31 6.76 0.24 2.06
CA SER A 31 5.55 -0.55 2.20
C SER A 31 5.80 -1.71 3.15
N LEU A 32 4.73 -2.27 3.69
CA LEU A 32 4.79 -3.49 4.50
C LEU A 32 3.51 -4.30 4.34
N VAL A 33 3.57 -5.55 4.80
CA VAL A 33 2.41 -6.44 4.87
C VAL A 33 2.33 -7.07 6.25
N ALA A 34 1.12 -7.16 6.78
CA ALA A 34 0.83 -7.68 8.11
C ALA A 34 -0.38 -8.61 8.09
N THR A 35 -0.47 -9.46 9.10
CA THR A 35 -1.60 -10.37 9.33
C THR A 35 -1.98 -10.36 10.81
N VAL A 36 -3.10 -10.99 11.16
CA VAL A 36 -3.52 -11.18 12.54
C VAL A 36 -3.44 -12.67 12.85
N ARG A 37 -2.55 -13.06 13.78
CA ARG A 37 -2.42 -14.44 14.26
C ARG A 37 -2.82 -14.50 15.72
N ASN A 38 -3.77 -15.36 16.06
CA ASN A 38 -4.28 -15.54 17.43
C ASN A 38 -4.73 -14.22 18.09
N GLY A 39 -5.33 -13.32 17.31
CA GLY A 39 -5.78 -12.01 17.77
C GLY A 39 -4.68 -10.95 17.89
N VAL A 40 -3.43 -11.28 17.57
CA VAL A 40 -2.29 -10.36 17.63
C VAL A 40 -1.88 -9.94 16.22
N PRO A 41 -1.82 -8.63 15.91
CA PRO A 41 -1.28 -8.16 14.64
C PRO A 41 0.24 -8.40 14.56
N GLN A 42 0.71 -8.91 13.43
CA GLN A 42 2.12 -9.18 13.18
C GLN A 42 2.50 -8.76 11.76
N CYS A 43 3.58 -7.97 11.63
CA CYS A 43 4.20 -7.68 10.34
C CYS A 43 4.97 -8.91 9.82
N LEU A 44 4.84 -9.19 8.54
CA LEU A 44 5.53 -10.31 7.89
C LEU A 44 6.90 -9.85 7.39
N GLN A 45 7.92 -10.64 7.67
CA GLN A 45 9.30 -10.35 7.33
C GLN A 45 9.64 -10.95 5.96
N ASP A 46 10.61 -10.35 5.27
CA ASP A 46 11.28 -11.00 4.15
C ASP A 46 12.30 -12.06 4.62
N GLU A 47 12.95 -12.73 3.67
CA GLU A 47 13.97 -13.75 3.90
C GLU A 47 15.18 -13.25 4.71
N ASN A 48 15.39 -11.93 4.76
CA ASN A 48 16.46 -11.28 5.52
C ASN A 48 15.97 -10.71 6.87
N GLY A 49 14.76 -11.06 7.30
CA GLY A 49 14.16 -10.60 8.56
C GLY A 49 13.69 -9.14 8.53
N LYS A 50 13.55 -8.51 7.35
CA LYS A 50 13.11 -7.11 7.24
C LYS A 50 11.60 -7.04 7.05
N MET A 51 10.95 -6.20 7.86
CA MET A 51 9.51 -5.93 7.75
C MET A 51 9.22 -4.92 6.64
N LEU A 52 10.00 -3.84 6.55
CA LEU A 52 9.82 -2.78 5.57
C LEU A 52 10.45 -3.13 4.21
N LEU A 53 9.65 -2.98 3.16
CA LEU A 53 10.08 -3.01 1.76
C LEU A 53 10.18 -1.56 1.25
N PRO A 54 11.36 -1.07 0.80
CA PRO A 54 11.42 0.20 0.08
C PRO A 54 10.48 0.19 -1.13
N SER A 55 9.67 1.23 -1.30
CA SER A 55 8.72 1.37 -2.42
C SER A 55 9.45 1.84 -3.67
N VAL A 56 10.37 1.01 -4.14
CA VAL A 56 11.30 1.28 -5.25
C VAL A 56 11.27 0.11 -6.21
N VAL A 57 11.13 0.41 -7.50
CA VAL A 57 11.06 -0.58 -8.59
C VAL A 57 12.07 -0.19 -9.65
N ARG A 58 12.91 -1.13 -10.05
CA ARG A 58 13.87 -0.95 -11.13
C ARG A 58 13.61 -1.94 -12.25
N TYR A 59 13.47 -1.43 -13.46
CA TYR A 59 13.28 -2.23 -14.66
C TYR A 59 14.62 -2.48 -15.36
N LEU A 60 14.93 -3.73 -15.67
CA LEU A 60 16.19 -4.12 -16.32
C LEU A 60 16.00 -4.47 -17.81
N PRO A 61 17.05 -4.35 -18.65
CA PRO A 61 16.95 -4.60 -20.09
C PRO A 61 16.60 -6.05 -20.46
N ASP A 62 16.91 -7.00 -19.60
CA ASP A 62 16.64 -8.43 -19.78
C ASP A 62 15.18 -8.82 -19.45
N GLY A 63 14.34 -7.85 -19.08
CA GLY A 63 12.94 -8.06 -18.70
C GLY A 63 12.75 -8.34 -17.21
N THR A 64 13.82 -8.45 -16.41
CA THR A 64 13.71 -8.66 -14.96
C THR A 64 13.37 -7.35 -14.24
N VAL A 65 12.72 -7.47 -13.07
CA VAL A 65 12.31 -6.32 -12.25
C VAL A 65 12.90 -6.50 -10.86
N ASP A 66 13.74 -5.55 -10.47
CA ASP A 66 14.29 -5.44 -9.12
C ASP A 66 13.33 -4.60 -8.26
N ILE A 67 13.06 -5.04 -7.03
CA ILE A 67 12.11 -4.36 -6.13
C ILE A 67 12.75 -4.21 -4.75
N GLY A 68 12.48 -3.09 -4.08
CA GLY A 68 12.92 -2.89 -2.70
C GLY A 68 14.35 -2.41 -2.59
N ARG A 69 15.11 -3.02 -1.67
CA ARG A 69 16.46 -2.57 -1.32
C ARG A 69 17.44 -2.70 -2.48
N SER A 70 17.36 -3.78 -3.27
CA SER A 70 18.22 -3.98 -4.44
C SER A 70 17.97 -2.90 -5.51
N ALA A 71 16.71 -2.54 -5.74
CA ALA A 71 16.37 -1.43 -6.63
C ALA A 71 16.87 -0.08 -6.06
N GLN A 72 16.70 0.14 -4.76
CA GLN A 72 17.11 1.37 -4.09
C GLN A 72 18.62 1.65 -4.18
N THR A 73 19.48 0.63 -4.06
CA THR A 73 20.93 0.81 -4.18
C THR A 73 21.37 1.22 -5.59
N ALA A 74 20.56 0.93 -6.60
CA ALA A 74 20.82 1.29 -7.98
C ALA A 74 20.30 2.69 -8.35
N GLN A 75 19.60 3.41 -7.46
CA GLN A 75 18.97 4.70 -7.76
C GLN A 75 19.96 5.73 -8.34
N ALA A 76 21.19 5.79 -7.82
CA ALA A 76 22.20 6.73 -8.31
C ALA A 76 22.89 6.28 -9.63
N ILE A 77 22.88 4.97 -9.90
CA ILE A 77 23.57 4.36 -11.03
C ILE A 77 22.66 4.32 -12.26
N ASP A 78 21.38 4.01 -12.05
CA ASP A 78 20.36 3.84 -13.09
C ASP A 78 19.07 4.59 -12.73
N PRO A 79 19.12 5.94 -12.63
CA PRO A 79 18.03 6.73 -12.08
C PRO A 79 16.79 6.78 -12.98
N ARG A 80 16.97 6.62 -14.31
CA ARG A 80 15.85 6.64 -15.27
C ARG A 80 14.97 5.40 -15.18
N ASN A 81 15.57 4.24 -14.88
CA ASN A 81 14.85 2.97 -14.79
C ASN A 81 14.50 2.57 -13.35
N THR A 82 15.00 3.31 -12.35
CA THR A 82 14.75 3.10 -10.92
C THR A 82 13.72 4.09 -10.39
N ILE A 83 12.46 3.66 -10.34
CA ILE A 83 11.33 4.49 -9.96
C ILE A 83 11.16 4.46 -8.43
N VAL A 84 11.26 5.63 -7.80
CA VAL A 84 11.00 5.87 -6.38
C VAL A 84 9.75 6.73 -6.24
N SER A 85 9.11 6.68 -5.06
CA SER A 85 8.00 7.57 -4.71
C SER A 85 6.83 7.54 -5.71
N VAL A 86 6.60 6.40 -6.37
CA VAL A 86 5.61 6.28 -7.46
C VAL A 86 4.19 6.65 -7.01
N LYS A 87 3.88 6.49 -5.71
CA LYS A 87 2.62 6.91 -5.10
C LYS A 87 2.30 8.39 -5.34
N ARG A 88 3.31 9.26 -5.52
CA ARG A 88 3.14 10.69 -5.85
C ARG A 88 2.57 10.93 -7.24
N PHE A 89 2.61 9.95 -8.13
CA PHE A 89 2.12 10.03 -9.50
C PHE A 89 0.76 9.35 -9.69
N MET A 90 0.28 8.61 -8.68
CA MET A 90 -0.99 7.87 -8.74
C MET A 90 -2.16 8.84 -8.95
N GLY A 91 -2.91 8.62 -10.03
CA GLY A 91 -4.09 9.41 -10.40
C GLY A 91 -3.81 10.85 -10.82
N ARG A 92 -2.55 11.20 -11.13
CA ARG A 92 -2.15 12.57 -11.46
C ARG A 92 -1.74 12.72 -12.92
N GLY A 93 -2.21 13.78 -13.57
CA GLY A 93 -1.72 14.21 -14.88
C GLY A 93 -0.35 14.89 -14.75
N LEU A 94 0.34 15.11 -15.88
CA LEU A 94 1.68 15.71 -15.89
C LEU A 94 1.71 17.10 -15.21
N LYS A 95 0.63 17.88 -15.34
CA LYS A 95 0.50 19.23 -14.75
C LYS A 95 0.36 19.22 -13.22
N ASP A 96 -0.08 18.11 -12.64
CA ASP A 96 -0.31 17.97 -11.19
C ASP A 96 0.90 17.39 -10.46
N VAL A 97 1.94 17.02 -11.20
CA VAL A 97 3.22 16.57 -10.66
C VAL A 97 4.11 17.80 -10.46
N ALA A 98 4.48 18.07 -9.22
CA ALA A 98 5.37 19.16 -8.89
C ALA A 98 6.84 18.81 -9.20
N HIS A 99 7.60 19.78 -9.69
CA HIS A 99 9.06 19.69 -9.92
C HIS A 99 9.49 18.56 -10.86
N VAL A 100 8.68 18.27 -11.88
CA VAL A 100 8.94 17.24 -12.91
C VAL A 100 10.34 17.42 -13.53
N GLU A 101 10.75 18.66 -13.76
CA GLU A 101 12.02 19.05 -14.38
C GLU A 101 13.25 18.69 -13.55
N THR A 102 13.09 18.47 -12.24
CA THR A 102 14.17 18.11 -11.32
C THR A 102 14.29 16.60 -11.13
N MET A 103 13.28 15.84 -11.57
CA MET A 103 13.26 14.39 -11.42
C MET A 103 14.01 13.72 -12.57
N PRO A 104 14.65 12.57 -12.34
CA PRO A 104 15.43 11.89 -13.37
C PRO A 104 14.56 11.12 -14.37
N TYR A 105 13.23 11.21 -14.29
CA TYR A 105 12.31 10.37 -15.06
C TYR A 105 11.93 11.00 -16.39
N ASP A 106 11.90 10.16 -17.42
CA ASP A 106 11.36 10.52 -18.73
C ASP A 106 9.83 10.35 -18.68
N PHE A 107 9.13 11.37 -18.20
CA PHE A 107 7.66 11.37 -18.12
C PHE A 107 7.03 11.45 -19.51
N VAL A 108 5.94 10.72 -19.68
CA VAL A 108 5.11 10.71 -20.88
C VAL A 108 3.74 11.24 -20.50
N ASP A 109 3.33 12.34 -21.14
CA ASP A 109 1.98 12.87 -21.02
C ASP A 109 0.98 11.91 -21.66
N ALA A 110 -0.04 11.53 -20.93
CA ALA A 110 -1.05 10.56 -21.34
C ALA A 110 -2.39 10.93 -20.69
N GLU A 111 -3.47 10.46 -21.31
CA GLU A 111 -4.81 10.70 -20.80
C GLU A 111 -5.01 10.04 -19.42
N GLY A 112 -5.56 10.79 -18.47
CA GLY A 112 -5.87 10.32 -17.12
C GLY A 112 -4.70 10.43 -16.13
N MET A 113 -3.56 9.78 -16.40
CA MET A 113 -2.40 9.84 -15.52
C MET A 113 -1.07 9.84 -16.27
N VAL A 114 -0.06 10.49 -15.70
CA VAL A 114 1.31 10.51 -16.23
C VAL A 114 1.85 9.09 -16.32
N ARG A 115 2.71 8.83 -17.30
CA ARG A 115 3.45 7.57 -17.44
C ARG A 115 4.95 7.80 -17.40
N LEU A 116 5.72 6.75 -17.16
CA LEU A 116 7.18 6.78 -17.05
C LEU A 116 7.77 5.89 -18.14
N ARG A 117 8.68 6.44 -18.96
CA ARG A 117 9.43 5.65 -19.92
C ARG A 117 10.58 4.94 -19.22
N THR A 118 10.65 3.64 -19.36
CA THR A 118 11.75 2.79 -18.85
C THR A 118 12.33 1.96 -19.99
N VAL A 119 13.40 1.24 -19.70
CA VAL A 119 14.02 0.29 -20.64
C VAL A 119 13.07 -0.85 -21.05
N GLN A 120 12.04 -1.12 -20.24
CA GLN A 120 10.98 -2.09 -20.55
C GLN A 120 9.72 -1.43 -21.13
N GLY A 121 9.87 -0.26 -21.74
CA GLY A 121 8.76 0.50 -22.32
C GLY A 121 8.08 1.46 -21.34
N VAL A 122 6.89 1.93 -21.72
CA VAL A 122 6.17 2.95 -20.94
C VAL A 122 5.33 2.28 -19.86
N LYS A 123 5.59 2.62 -18.59
CA LYS A 123 4.90 2.09 -17.41
C LYS A 123 4.02 3.16 -16.76
N SER A 124 2.83 2.78 -16.34
CA SER A 124 1.97 3.62 -15.50
C SER A 124 2.36 3.52 -14.02
N PRO A 125 2.03 4.54 -13.20
CA PRO A 125 2.14 4.46 -11.75
C PRO A 125 1.40 3.24 -11.15
N VAL A 126 0.29 2.83 -11.79
CA VAL A 126 -0.47 1.62 -11.46
C VAL A 126 0.37 0.36 -11.64
N GLU A 127 1.02 0.20 -12.79
CA GLU A 127 1.89 -0.95 -13.07
C GLU A 127 3.09 -1.00 -12.12
N VAL A 128 3.73 0.15 -11.85
CA VAL A 128 4.86 0.22 -10.91
C VAL A 128 4.41 -0.13 -9.48
N SER A 129 3.26 0.39 -9.04
CA SER A 129 2.71 0.05 -7.72
C SER A 129 2.29 -1.42 -7.63
N ALA A 130 1.86 -2.01 -8.74
CA ALA A 130 1.52 -3.43 -8.81
C ALA A 130 2.73 -4.34 -8.58
N GLU A 131 3.93 -3.97 -9.04
CA GLU A 131 5.16 -4.73 -8.74
C GLU A 131 5.43 -4.77 -7.23
N ILE A 132 5.28 -3.63 -6.54
CA ILE A 132 5.43 -3.54 -5.07
C ILE A 132 4.40 -4.43 -4.37
N LEU A 133 3.13 -4.35 -4.79
CA LEU A 133 2.04 -5.14 -4.23
C LEU A 133 2.23 -6.65 -4.49
N LYS A 134 2.71 -7.02 -5.66
CA LYS A 134 3.03 -8.41 -6.01
C LYS A 134 4.13 -8.97 -5.11
N ASN A 135 5.19 -8.21 -4.86
CA ASN A 135 6.25 -8.62 -3.92
C ASN A 135 5.71 -8.84 -2.50
N LEU A 136 4.82 -7.97 -2.03
CA LEU A 136 4.19 -8.10 -0.70
C LEU A 136 3.20 -9.26 -0.63
N ARG A 137 2.46 -9.53 -1.72
CA ARG A 137 1.60 -10.71 -1.84
C ARG A 137 2.43 -11.99 -1.73
N GLU A 138 3.48 -12.13 -2.54
CA GLU A 138 4.35 -13.31 -2.54
C GLU A 138 5.00 -13.52 -1.16
N ARG A 139 5.44 -12.44 -0.50
CA ARG A 139 5.95 -12.49 0.88
C ARG A 139 4.90 -13.04 1.86
N ALA A 140 3.65 -12.60 1.72
CA ALA A 140 2.57 -13.05 2.57
C ALA A 140 2.20 -14.51 2.32
N GLU A 141 2.07 -14.91 1.06
CA GLU A 141 1.75 -16.29 0.66
C GLU A 141 2.84 -17.26 1.15
N ASN A 142 4.11 -16.90 0.99
CA ASN A 142 5.25 -17.68 1.52
C ASN A 142 5.23 -17.78 3.05
N SER A 143 4.89 -16.69 3.75
CA SER A 143 4.86 -16.66 5.22
C SER A 143 3.65 -17.39 5.82
N LEU A 144 2.54 -17.44 5.10
CA LEU A 144 1.26 -18.00 5.55
C LEU A 144 1.01 -19.42 5.03
N GLY A 145 1.74 -19.85 4.00
CA GLY A 145 1.67 -21.20 3.44
C GLY A 145 0.48 -21.44 2.51
N GLY A 146 -0.02 -20.40 1.83
CA GLY A 146 -1.14 -20.51 0.89
C GLY A 146 -1.59 -19.20 0.29
N ASP A 147 -2.46 -19.29 -0.72
CA ASP A 147 -2.96 -18.15 -1.48
C ASP A 147 -3.81 -17.20 -0.64
N LEU A 148 -3.67 -15.90 -0.90
CA LEU A 148 -4.46 -14.89 -0.21
C LEU A 148 -5.90 -14.85 -0.74
N THR A 149 -6.86 -14.85 0.17
CA THR A 149 -8.28 -14.58 -0.14
C THR A 149 -8.52 -13.11 -0.48
N GLY A 150 -7.71 -12.21 0.10
CA GLY A 150 -7.74 -10.79 -0.22
C GLY A 150 -6.90 -9.94 0.73
N ALA A 151 -6.83 -8.65 0.42
CA ALA A 151 -6.07 -7.67 1.17
C ALA A 151 -6.92 -6.44 1.51
N VAL A 152 -6.65 -5.87 2.69
CA VAL A 152 -7.01 -4.49 3.02
C VAL A 152 -5.79 -3.64 2.72
N ILE A 153 -5.95 -2.59 1.91
CA ILE A 153 -4.82 -1.75 1.47
C ILE A 153 -5.02 -0.33 1.99
N THR A 154 -3.98 0.26 2.57
CA THR A 154 -4.02 1.64 3.06
C THR A 154 -3.96 2.66 1.92
N VAL A 155 -4.62 3.81 2.11
CA VAL A 155 -4.51 5.00 1.25
C VAL A 155 -4.54 6.25 2.12
N PRO A 156 -3.94 7.38 1.70
CA PRO A 156 -4.04 8.64 2.41
C PRO A 156 -5.50 9.08 2.56
N ALA A 157 -5.84 9.80 3.63
CA ALA A 157 -7.23 10.18 3.86
C ALA A 157 -7.73 11.14 2.78
N TYR A 158 -6.85 12.04 2.31
CA TYR A 158 -7.16 13.02 1.27
C TYR A 158 -7.19 12.47 -0.16
N PHE A 159 -6.91 11.18 -0.38
CA PHE A 159 -6.98 10.61 -1.73
C PHE A 159 -8.40 10.71 -2.30
N ASP A 160 -8.49 11.26 -3.52
CA ASP A 160 -9.74 11.33 -4.28
C ASP A 160 -10.12 9.97 -4.91
N ASP A 161 -11.27 9.94 -5.59
CA ASP A 161 -11.80 8.73 -6.22
C ASP A 161 -10.87 8.16 -7.30
N ALA A 162 -10.20 9.02 -8.08
CA ALA A 162 -9.29 8.58 -9.15
C ALA A 162 -8.04 7.91 -8.55
N GLN A 163 -7.48 8.50 -7.49
CA GLN A 163 -6.32 7.94 -6.80
C GLN A 163 -6.66 6.62 -6.09
N ARG A 164 -7.84 6.56 -5.43
CA ARG A 164 -8.36 5.32 -4.82
C ARG A 164 -8.60 4.23 -5.85
N GLN A 165 -9.16 4.57 -7.00
CA GLN A 165 -9.38 3.61 -8.08
C GLN A 165 -8.04 3.11 -8.65
N ALA A 166 -7.07 4.00 -8.86
CA ALA A 166 -5.73 3.61 -9.30
C ALA A 166 -5.06 2.63 -8.32
N THR A 167 -5.20 2.80 -7.01
CA THR A 167 -4.69 1.83 -6.02
C THR A 167 -5.38 0.47 -6.12
N LYS A 168 -6.70 0.43 -6.35
CA LYS A 168 -7.44 -0.83 -6.58
C LYS A 168 -6.99 -1.50 -7.87
N ASP A 169 -6.74 -0.73 -8.92
CA ASP A 169 -6.28 -1.26 -10.20
C ASP A 169 -4.87 -1.84 -10.07
N ALA A 170 -3.99 -1.19 -9.31
CA ALA A 170 -2.65 -1.73 -9.02
C ALA A 170 -2.73 -3.07 -8.27
N ALA A 171 -3.63 -3.17 -7.30
CA ALA A 171 -3.89 -4.42 -6.59
C ALA A 171 -4.44 -5.51 -7.53
N ARG A 172 -5.36 -5.16 -8.45
CA ARG A 172 -5.87 -6.10 -9.44
C ARG A 172 -4.77 -6.63 -10.35
N VAL A 173 -3.89 -5.75 -10.84
CA VAL A 173 -2.73 -6.13 -11.67
C VAL A 173 -1.77 -7.02 -10.88
N ALA A 174 -1.60 -6.77 -9.58
CA ALA A 174 -0.82 -7.60 -8.68
C ALA A 174 -1.51 -8.93 -8.29
N GLY A 175 -2.70 -9.22 -8.82
CA GLY A 175 -3.48 -10.41 -8.49
C GLY A 175 -3.97 -10.45 -7.04
N LEU A 176 -4.26 -9.30 -6.45
CA LEU A 176 -4.84 -9.15 -5.11
C LEU A 176 -6.33 -8.79 -5.21
N ASN A 177 -7.16 -9.54 -4.49
CA ASN A 177 -8.55 -9.16 -4.24
C ASN A 177 -8.61 -8.09 -3.14
N VAL A 178 -9.01 -6.86 -3.47
CA VAL A 178 -9.12 -5.78 -2.49
C VAL A 178 -10.43 -5.90 -1.72
N LEU A 179 -10.33 -6.30 -0.45
CA LEU A 179 -11.48 -6.40 0.45
C LEU A 179 -11.99 -5.01 0.86
N ARG A 180 -11.05 -4.09 1.12
CA ARG A 180 -11.34 -2.71 1.52
C ARG A 180 -10.11 -1.83 1.29
N LEU A 181 -10.33 -0.59 0.89
CA LEU A 181 -9.34 0.47 1.10
C LEU A 181 -9.57 1.09 2.47
N LEU A 182 -8.51 1.24 3.25
CA LEU A 182 -8.57 1.83 4.59
C LEU A 182 -7.77 3.13 4.60
N ASN A 183 -8.29 4.18 5.22
CA ASN A 183 -7.51 5.41 5.36
C ASN A 183 -6.36 5.17 6.33
N GLU A 184 -5.15 5.62 5.96
CA GLU A 184 -3.92 5.54 6.76
C GLU A 184 -4.13 6.00 8.22
N PRO A 185 -4.67 7.21 8.49
CA PRO A 185 -4.87 7.65 9.86
C PRO A 185 -5.88 6.80 10.64
N THR A 186 -6.87 6.22 9.97
CA THR A 186 -7.81 5.27 10.59
C THR A 186 -7.13 3.96 10.93
N ALA A 187 -6.25 3.45 10.06
CA ALA A 187 -5.46 2.25 10.33
C ALA A 187 -4.53 2.46 11.55
N ALA A 188 -3.86 3.61 11.62
CA ALA A 188 -3.03 3.99 12.76
C ALA A 188 -3.83 4.09 14.07
N ALA A 189 -5.02 4.71 14.02
CA ALA A 189 -5.91 4.80 15.18
C ALA A 189 -6.38 3.42 15.65
N ILE A 190 -6.71 2.51 14.74
CA ILE A 190 -7.08 1.12 15.06
C ILE A 190 -5.92 0.41 15.75
N ALA A 191 -4.70 0.52 15.21
CA ALA A 191 -3.52 -0.09 15.82
C ALA A 191 -3.30 0.44 17.25
N TYR A 192 -3.38 1.76 17.46
CA TYR A 192 -3.25 2.37 18.77
C TYR A 192 -4.36 1.95 19.74
N GLY A 193 -5.62 1.99 19.31
CA GLY A 193 -6.79 1.67 20.15
C GLY A 193 -6.89 0.19 20.53
N LEU A 194 -6.43 -0.71 19.65
CA LEU A 194 -6.27 -2.13 19.96
C LEU A 194 -5.30 -2.34 21.13
N GLU A 195 -4.24 -1.55 21.22
CA GLU A 195 -3.24 -1.66 22.27
C GLU A 195 -3.66 -0.96 23.58
N ASN A 196 -4.41 0.15 23.51
CA ASN A 196 -4.62 1.04 24.64
C ASN A 196 -6.06 1.09 25.20
N ALA A 197 -7.05 0.51 24.50
CA ALA A 197 -8.46 0.36 24.93
C ALA A 197 -9.13 1.60 25.56
N SER A 198 -8.69 2.81 25.22
CA SER A 198 -9.25 4.06 25.76
C SER A 198 -10.33 4.62 24.84
N GLU A 199 -11.42 5.14 25.41
CA GLU A 199 -12.35 6.00 24.67
C GLU A 199 -11.82 7.43 24.67
N GLY A 200 -12.08 8.20 23.61
CA GLY A 200 -11.60 9.58 23.56
C GLY A 200 -11.56 10.20 22.17
N ILE A 201 -10.96 11.38 22.11
CA ILE A 201 -10.66 12.10 20.88
C ILE A 201 -9.15 12.00 20.65
N TYR A 202 -8.76 11.56 19.46
CA TYR A 202 -7.38 11.33 19.06
C TYR A 202 -7.05 12.24 17.88
N ALA A 203 -5.89 12.88 17.95
CA ALA A 203 -5.28 13.47 16.78
C ALA A 203 -4.25 12.47 16.23
N VAL A 204 -4.46 11.99 15.02
CA VAL A 204 -3.46 11.23 14.28
C VAL A 204 -2.70 12.20 13.41
N TYR A 205 -1.41 12.35 13.70
CA TYR A 205 -0.47 13.15 12.93
C TYR A 205 0.41 12.20 12.13
N ASP A 206 0.19 12.11 10.83
CA ASP A 206 0.94 11.23 9.92
C ASP A 206 1.80 12.06 8.98
N LEU A 207 3.11 12.07 9.22
CA LEU A 207 4.10 12.73 8.39
C LEU A 207 4.98 11.67 7.71
N GLY A 208 4.55 11.25 6.53
CA GLY A 208 5.23 10.26 5.71
C GLY A 208 6.27 10.87 4.76
N GLY A 209 6.86 10.03 3.91
CA GLY A 209 7.89 10.44 2.94
C GLY A 209 7.37 11.21 1.71
N GLY A 210 6.05 11.39 1.58
CA GLY A 210 5.48 12.21 0.50
C GLY A 210 4.02 12.59 0.69
N THR A 211 3.45 12.28 1.85
CA THR A 211 2.08 12.58 2.24
C THR A 211 2.12 13.16 3.65
N PHE A 212 1.21 14.07 3.94
CA PHE A 212 1.00 14.59 5.27
C PHE A 212 -0.50 14.61 5.53
N ASP A 213 -0.92 13.90 6.55
CA ASP A 213 -2.31 13.80 6.98
C ASP A 213 -2.39 14.16 8.46
N ILE A 214 -3.38 14.99 8.80
CA ILE A 214 -3.85 15.12 10.17
C ILE A 214 -5.33 14.74 10.19
N SER A 215 -5.70 13.84 11.10
CA SER A 215 -7.10 13.47 11.29
C SER A 215 -7.46 13.49 12.76
N ILE A 216 -8.63 14.02 13.07
CA ILE A 216 -9.22 13.96 14.40
C ILE A 216 -10.22 12.81 14.40
N LEU A 217 -9.97 11.80 15.22
CA LEU A 217 -10.83 10.63 15.36
C LEU A 217 -11.47 10.59 16.73
N ARG A 218 -12.74 10.18 16.79
CA ARG A 218 -13.42 9.85 18.03
C ARG A 218 -13.53 8.33 18.14
N LEU A 219 -13.05 7.78 19.26
CA LEU A 219 -13.28 6.39 19.64
C LEU A 219 -14.32 6.34 20.75
N SER A 220 -15.44 5.69 20.48
CA SER A 220 -16.51 5.47 21.45
C SER A 220 -17.06 4.06 21.27
N ARG A 221 -17.11 3.26 22.34
CA ARG A 221 -17.63 1.89 22.33
C ARG A 221 -17.03 1.00 21.24
N GLY A 222 -15.73 1.16 20.97
CA GLY A 222 -15.01 0.40 19.94
C GLY A 222 -15.27 0.83 18.49
N VAL A 223 -15.98 1.93 18.27
CA VAL A 223 -16.23 2.52 16.95
C VAL A 223 -15.33 3.73 16.75
N PHE A 224 -14.59 3.75 15.64
CA PHE A 224 -13.80 4.90 15.19
C PHE A 224 -14.61 5.74 14.20
N GLU A 225 -14.74 7.03 14.47
CA GLU A 225 -15.37 8.02 13.60
C GLU A 225 -14.35 9.12 13.26
N VAL A 226 -14.21 9.45 11.98
CA VAL A 226 -13.40 10.60 11.53
C VAL A 226 -14.23 11.88 11.70
N VAL A 227 -13.69 12.84 12.45
CA VAL A 227 -14.36 14.10 12.81
C VAL A 227 -13.90 15.24 11.90
N ALA A 228 -12.60 15.29 11.59
CA ALA A 228 -11.96 16.29 10.74
C ALA A 228 -10.69 15.72 10.12
#